data_AF-A0A0S1XZE2-F1
#
_entry.id   AF-A0A0S1XZE2-F1
#
_cell.length_a   1.000
_cell.length_b   1.000
_cell.length_c   1.000
_cell.angle_alpha   90.00
_cell.angle_beta   90.00
_cell.angle_gamma   90.00
#
_symmetry.space_group_name_H-M   'P 1'
#
loop_
_entity.id
_entity.type
_entity.pdbx_description
1 polymer ?
#
loop_
_entity_poly.entity_id
_entity_poly.type
_entity_poly.pdbx_seq_one_letter_code
_entity_poly.pdbx_strand_id
1 'polypeptide(L)'
;MGQLLERPISFRLSAEASRRYEIAAAERGMNLSSYLRDRLEIDDQLAEHIGQLRLTLLDVGIGGQPADAALPILIELLLLARRQTPPGERRAIHLELERQGIRPWTPGETPDPAN
;
A
#
# COMPACT_ATOMS: atom_id res chain seq x y z
N MET A 1 -1.30 -33.30 20.82
CA MET A 1 -0.20 -32.92 19.91
C MET A 1 -0.81 -32.55 18.56
N GLY A 2 -1.04 -31.27 18.29
CA GLY A 2 -1.61 -30.81 17.02
C GLY A 2 -0.52 -30.65 15.98
N GLN A 3 -0.55 -31.47 14.93
CA GLN A 3 0.27 -31.26 13.74
C GLN A 3 -0.22 -29.99 13.04
N LEU A 4 0.59 -28.93 13.04
CA LEU A 4 0.39 -27.78 12.17
C LEU A 4 0.51 -28.27 10.72
N LEU A 5 -0.61 -28.25 10.01
CA LEU A 5 -0.73 -28.57 8.59
C LEU A 5 -0.10 -27.45 7.74
N GLU A 6 1.21 -27.21 7.87
CA GLU A 6 1.91 -26.35 6.93
C GLU A 6 2.18 -27.16 5.66
N ARG A 7 1.27 -27.07 4.69
CA ARG A 7 1.52 -27.58 3.33
C ARG A 7 2.60 -26.72 2.69
N PRO A 8 3.80 -27.26 2.38
CA PRO A 8 4.85 -26.48 1.76
C PRO A 8 4.43 -26.07 0.35
N ILE A 9 4.42 -24.76 0.08
CA ILE A 9 4.14 -24.20 -1.24
C ILE A 9 5.47 -23.80 -1.88
N SER A 10 5.73 -24.27 -3.09
CA SER A 10 6.91 -23.87 -3.87
C SER A 10 6.59 -22.63 -4.68
N PHE A 11 7.30 -21.53 -4.39
CA PHE A 11 7.20 -20.28 -5.14
C PHE A 11 8.38 -20.12 -6.08
N ARG A 12 8.11 -19.66 -7.29
CA ARG A 12 9.15 -19.25 -8.23
C ARG A 12 9.28 -17.73 -8.18
N LEU A 13 10.43 -17.26 -7.72
CA LEU A 13 10.81 -15.86 -7.77
C LEU A 13 11.79 -15.64 -8.92
N SER A 14 11.78 -14.44 -9.50
CA SER A 14 12.87 -14.04 -10.38
C SER A 14 14.17 -13.95 -9.59
N ALA A 15 15.31 -14.14 -10.26
CA ALA A 15 16.62 -14.05 -9.60
C ALA A 15 16.86 -12.68 -8.95
N GLU A 16 16.26 -11.61 -9.50
CA GLU A 16 16.33 -10.28 -8.91
C GLU A 16 15.46 -10.15 -7.65
N ALA A 17 14.24 -10.68 -7.66
CA ALA A 17 13.35 -10.66 -6.51
C ALA A 17 13.91 -11.52 -5.35
N SER A 18 14.45 -12.71 -5.65
CA SER A 18 15.07 -13.58 -4.63
C SER A 18 16.19 -12.85 -3.89
N ARG A 19 17.15 -12.27 -4.61
CA ARG A 19 18.26 -11.51 -4.01
C ARG A 19 17.78 -10.33 -3.17
N ARG A 20 16.79 -9.58 -3.65
CA ARG A 20 16.24 -8.43 -2.92
C ARG A 20 15.63 -8.86 -1.58
N TYR A 21 14.88 -9.97 -1.58
CA TYR A 21 14.24 -10.48 -0.37
C TYR A 21 15.23 -11.19 0.56
N GLU A 22 16.26 -11.84 0.04
CA GLU A 22 17.35 -12.41 0.86
C GLU A 22 18.08 -11.32 1.64
N ILE A 23 18.39 -10.19 1.00
CA ILE A 23 19.00 -9.02 1.67
C ILE A 23 18.04 -8.49 2.75
N ALA A 24 16.78 -8.25 2.40
CA ALA A 24 15.79 -7.70 3.33
C ALA A 24 15.47 -8.64 4.52
N ALA A 25 15.60 -9.95 4.32
CA ALA A 25 15.49 -10.96 5.36
C ALA A 25 16.73 -10.95 6.28
N ALA A 26 17.94 -10.87 5.70
CA ALA A 26 19.19 -10.77 6.43
C ALA A 26 19.26 -9.50 7.30
N GLU A 27 18.81 -8.35 6.78
CA GLU A 27 18.68 -7.08 7.53
C GLU A 27 17.79 -7.21 8.78
N ARG A 28 16.82 -8.13 8.74
CA ARG A 28 15.89 -8.43 9.84
C ARG A 28 16.30 -9.65 10.66
N GLY A 29 17.46 -10.25 10.39
CA GLY A 29 17.96 -11.44 11.09
C GLY A 29 17.10 -12.69 10.89
N MET A 30 16.37 -12.79 9.79
CA MET A 30 15.42 -13.89 9.51
C MET A 30 15.79 -14.62 8.21
N ASN A 31 15.30 -15.85 8.06
CA ASN A 31 15.45 -16.59 6.81
C ASN A 31 14.43 -16.12 5.75
N LEU A 32 14.71 -16.39 4.49
CA LEU A 32 13.88 -15.95 3.36
C LEU A 32 12.42 -16.41 3.48
N SER A 33 12.19 -17.67 3.87
CA SER A 33 10.84 -18.22 3.99
C SER A 33 10.01 -17.53 5.07
N SER A 34 10.61 -17.23 6.22
CA SER A 34 9.97 -16.49 7.32
C SER A 34 9.68 -15.06 6.87
N TYR A 35 10.64 -14.41 6.23
CA TYR A 35 10.45 -13.05 5.71
C TYR A 35 9.31 -12.98 4.68
N LEU A 36 9.23 -13.95 3.77
CA LEU A 36 8.17 -14.00 2.77
C LEU A 36 6.80 -14.28 3.40
N ARG A 37 6.72 -15.15 4.41
CA ARG A 37 5.48 -15.39 5.16
C ARG A 37 5.00 -14.12 5.85
N ASP A 38 5.87 -13.48 6.64
CA ASP A 38 5.55 -12.24 7.36
C ASP A 38 5.10 -11.15 6.37
N ARG A 39 5.77 -11.07 5.22
CA ARG A 39 5.43 -10.08 4.19
C ARG A 39 4.04 -10.32 3.57
N LEU A 40 3.67 -11.59 3.30
CA LEU A 40 2.34 -11.92 2.79
C LEU A 40 1.26 -11.59 3.83
N GLU A 41 1.49 -11.93 5.10
CA GLU A 41 0.57 -11.60 6.19
C GLU A 41 0.41 -10.08 6.37
N ILE A 42 1.50 -9.33 6.28
CA ILE A 42 1.48 -7.86 6.34
C ILE A 42 0.70 -7.28 5.14
N ASP A 43 0.90 -7.80 3.93
CA ASP A 43 0.18 -7.33 2.74
C ASP A 43 -1.34 -7.61 2.86
N ASP A 44 -1.74 -8.77 3.38
CA ASP A 44 -3.15 -9.12 3.65
C ASP A 44 -3.77 -8.18 4.68
N GLN A 45 -3.08 -7.94 5.82
CA GLN A 45 -3.53 -7.01 6.85
C GLN A 45 -3.65 -5.58 6.32
N LEU A 46 -2.73 -5.18 5.44
CA LEU A 46 -2.73 -3.86 4.84
C LEU A 46 -3.91 -3.68 3.87
N ALA A 47 -4.24 -4.71 3.09
CA ALA A 47 -5.42 -4.70 2.21
C ALA A 47 -6.73 -4.57 3.00
N GLU A 48 -6.84 -5.31 4.11
CA GLU A 48 -7.99 -5.22 5.03
C GLU A 48 -8.10 -3.82 5.64
N HIS A 49 -7.00 -3.26 6.14
CA HIS A 49 -7.00 -1.92 6.74
C HIS A 49 -7.41 -0.83 5.73
N ILE A 50 -6.94 -0.93 4.48
CA ILE A 50 -7.39 -0.05 3.39
C ILE A 50 -8.91 -0.20 3.16
N GLY A 51 -9.44 -1.41 3.22
CA GLY A 51 -10.88 -1.68 3.13
C GLY A 51 -11.67 -0.96 4.21
N GLN A 52 -11.21 -1.05 5.46
CA GLN A 52 -11.84 -0.40 6.60
C GLN A 52 -11.81 1.14 6.48
N LEU A 53 -10.67 1.73 6.12
CA LEU A 53 -10.55 3.18 5.93
C LEU A 53 -11.48 3.68 4.80
N ARG A 54 -11.65 2.89 3.72
CA ARG A 54 -12.59 3.23 2.64
C ARG A 54 -14.04 3.23 3.11
N LEU A 55 -14.44 2.26 3.92
CA LEU A 55 -15.78 2.24 4.52
C LEU A 55 -16.00 3.45 5.43
N THR A 56 -15.03 3.75 6.30
CA THR A 56 -15.08 4.93 7.17
C THR A 56 -15.19 6.24 6.36
N LEU A 57 -14.46 6.37 5.24
CA LEU A 57 -14.55 7.54 4.37
C LEU A 57 -15.95 7.69 3.74
N LEU A 58 -16.55 6.58 3.30
CA LEU A 58 -17.91 6.57 2.77
C LEU A 58 -18.90 7.04 3.85
N ASP A 59 -18.77 6.55 5.09
CA ASP A 59 -19.64 6.93 6.21
C ASP A 59 -19.47 8.42 6.58
N VAL A 60 -18.25 8.94 6.58
CA VAL A 60 -17.96 10.37 6.81
C VAL A 60 -18.58 11.24 5.71
N GLY A 61 -18.56 10.79 4.46
CA GLY A 61 -19.20 11.46 3.32
C GLY A 61 -20.73 11.42 3.34
N ILE A 62 -21.33 10.32 3.81
CA ILE A 62 -22.78 10.16 3.97
C ILE A 62 -23.32 11.01 5.13
N GLY A 63 -22.51 11.24 6.16
CA GLY A 63 -22.86 12.05 7.33
C GLY A 63 -22.78 13.57 7.16
N GLY A 64 -22.34 14.08 6.00
CA GLY A 64 -22.20 15.53 5.76
C GLY A 64 -21.17 16.23 6.66
N GLN A 65 -20.23 15.47 7.22
CA GLN A 65 -19.17 16.00 8.08
C GLN A 65 -18.22 16.89 7.27
N PRO A 66 -17.63 17.94 7.86
CA PRO A 66 -16.74 18.84 7.15
C PRO A 66 -15.53 18.08 6.60
N ALA A 67 -15.04 18.48 5.42
CA ALA A 67 -13.90 17.86 4.73
C ALA A 67 -12.65 17.70 5.62
N ASP A 68 -12.53 18.55 6.65
CA ASP A 68 -11.47 18.51 7.65
C ASP A 68 -11.47 17.23 8.51
N ALA A 69 -12.64 16.62 8.75
CA ALA A 69 -12.77 15.37 9.50
C ALA A 69 -12.26 14.15 8.71
N ALA A 70 -12.25 14.24 7.37
CA ALA A 70 -11.78 13.16 6.49
C ALA A 70 -10.26 13.21 6.25
N LEU A 71 -9.62 14.35 6.49
CA LEU A 71 -8.20 14.56 6.17
C LEU A 71 -7.26 13.54 6.85
N PRO A 72 -7.38 13.21 8.14
CA PRO A 72 -6.53 12.19 8.76
C PRO A 72 -6.68 10.81 8.10
N ILE A 73 -7.92 10.44 7.76
CA ILE A 73 -8.25 9.15 7.13
C ILE A 73 -7.66 9.11 5.70
N LEU A 74 -7.74 10.21 4.95
CA LEU A 74 -7.15 10.33 3.62
C LEU A 74 -5.62 10.26 3.65
N ILE A 75 -4.98 10.87 4.65
CA ILE A 75 -3.53 10.78 4.85
C ILE A 75 -3.11 9.35 5.17
N GLU A 76 -3.83 8.68 6.08
CA GLU A 76 -3.55 7.30 6.44
C GLU A 76 -3.70 6.36 5.23
N LEU A 77 -4.80 6.49 4.49
CA LEU A 77 -5.04 5.75 3.25
C LEU A 77 -3.93 5.97 2.22
N LEU A 78 -3.45 7.22 2.06
CA LEU A 78 -2.37 7.55 1.15
C LEU A 78 -1.05 6.87 1.55
N LEU A 79 -0.71 6.85 2.84
CA LEU A 79 0.52 6.23 3.35
C LEU A 79 0.49 4.72 3.18
N LEU A 80 -0.65 4.07 3.43
CA LEU A 80 -0.82 2.62 3.24
C LEU A 80 -0.79 2.26 1.75
N ALA A 81 -1.52 2.99 0.90
CA ALA A 81 -1.55 2.76 -0.55
C ALA A 81 -0.15 2.87 -1.19
N ARG A 82 0.65 3.86 -0.78
CA ARG A 82 2.04 4.03 -1.28
C ARG A 82 2.95 2.84 -1.02
N ARG A 83 2.66 2.01 -0.01
CA ARG A 83 3.43 0.79 0.29
C ARG A 83 3.10 -0.36 -0.65
N GLN A 84 1.88 -0.39 -1.21
CA GLN A 84 1.44 -1.44 -2.12
C GLN A 84 1.67 -1.10 -3.59
N THR A 85 1.65 0.18 -3.99
CA THR A 85 1.72 0.55 -5.41
C THR A 85 3.14 0.43 -5.99
N PRO A 86 3.37 -0.48 -6.96
CA PRO A 86 4.63 -0.54 -7.71
C PRO A 86 4.83 0.76 -8.52
N PRO A 87 6.08 1.15 -8.79
CA PRO A 87 6.37 2.41 -9.48
C PRO A 87 5.74 2.52 -10.89
N GLY A 88 5.48 1.38 -11.55
CA GLY A 88 4.81 1.35 -12.86
C GLY A 88 3.33 1.77 -12.82
N GLU A 89 2.60 1.41 -11.77
CA GLU A 89 1.17 1.73 -11.62
C GLU A 89 0.94 3.21 -11.31
N ARG A 90 1.91 3.88 -10.67
CA ARG A 90 1.82 5.32 -10.38
C ARG A 90 1.66 6.17 -11.63
N ARG A 91 2.33 5.81 -12.73
CA ARG A 91 2.21 6.53 -14.01
C ARG A 91 0.81 6.40 -14.60
N ALA A 92 0.22 5.20 -14.54
CA ALA A 92 -1.14 4.97 -15.01
C ALA A 92 -2.16 5.79 -14.20
N ILE A 93 -1.97 5.87 -12.88
CA ILE A 93 -2.82 6.69 -11.99
C ILE A 93 -2.68 8.18 -12.34
N HIS A 94 -1.46 8.68 -12.58
CA HIS A 94 -1.25 10.08 -12.97
C HIS A 94 -1.98 10.43 -14.27
N LEU A 95 -1.87 9.58 -15.30
CA LEU A 95 -2.58 9.77 -16.57
C LEU A 95 -4.09 9.77 -16.39
N GLU A 96 -4.62 8.93 -15.50
CA GLU A 96 -6.05 8.88 -15.20
C GLU A 96 -6.53 10.13 -14.45
N LEU A 97 -5.73 10.68 -13.54
CA LEU A 97 -6.03 11.96 -12.87
C LEU A 97 -6.06 13.11 -13.89
N GLU A 98 -5.06 13.18 -14.77
CA GLU A 98 -5.00 14.18 -15.85
C GLU A 98 -6.22 14.07 -16.78
N ARG A 99 -6.63 12.85 -17.12
CA ARG A 99 -7.84 12.58 -17.92
C ARG A 99 -9.10 13.12 -17.25
N GLN A 100 -9.16 13.10 -15.92
CA GLN A 100 -10.27 13.65 -15.12
C GLN A 100 -10.13 15.15 -14.84
N GLY A 101 -9.10 15.81 -15.38
CA GLY A 101 -8.81 17.23 -15.14
C GLY A 101 -8.23 17.52 -13.74
N ILE A 102 -7.82 16.49 -13.02
CA ILE A 102 -7.22 16.60 -11.68
C ILE A 102 -5.70 16.61 -11.85
N ARG A 103 -5.05 17.68 -11.40
CA ARG A 103 -3.58 17.77 -11.44
C ARG A 103 -2.97 16.74 -10.49
N PRO A 104 -2.12 15.81 -10.97
CA PRO A 104 -1.41 14.89 -10.09
C PRO A 104 -0.51 15.64 -9.12
N TRP A 105 -0.43 15.17 -7.87
CA TRP A 105 0.49 15.75 -6.90
C TRP A 105 1.93 15.32 -7.21
N THR A 106 2.84 16.29 -7.35
CA THR A 106 4.27 16.05 -7.58
C THR A 106 5.07 16.52 -6.36
N PRO A 107 5.90 15.67 -5.73
CA PRO A 107 6.75 16.12 -4.63
C PRO A 107 7.74 17.19 -5.10
N GLY A 108 7.76 18.34 -4.41
CA GLY A 108 8.65 19.47 -4.72
C GLY A 108 8.02 20.57 -5.59
N GLU A 109 6.79 20.39 -6.03
CA GLU A 109 6.03 21.44 -6.72
C GLU A 109 5.33 22.30 -5.66
N THR A 110 5.93 23.45 -5.33
CA THR A 110 5.29 24.45 -4.47
C THR A 110 4.01 24.92 -5.17
N PRO A 111 2.83 24.91 -4.51
CA PRO A 111 1.64 25.46 -5.13
C PRO A 111 1.88 26.94 -5.41
N ASP A 112 1.69 27.34 -6.66
CA ASP A 112 1.73 28.74 -7.08
C ASP A 112 0.54 29.46 -6.40
N PRO A 113 0.76 30.51 -5.59
CA PRO A 113 -0.32 31.20 -4.88
C PRO A 113 -1.10 32.09 -5.86
N ALA A 114 -1.84 31.48 -6.80
CA ALA A 114 -2.81 32.16 -7.65
C ALA A 114 -3.74 31.17 -8.38
N ASN A 115 -4.80 30.71 -7.71
CA ASN A 115 -6.17 30.61 -8.24
C ASN A 115 -7.15 30.24 -7.14
#